data_AF-A0A6L8B9Y5-F1
#
_entry.id   AF-A0A6L8B9Y5-F1
#
_cell.length_a   1.000
_cell.length_b   1.000
_cell.length_c   1.000
_cell.angle_alpha   90.00
_cell.angle_beta   90.00
_cell.angle_gamma   90.00
#
_symmetry.space_group_name_H-M   'P 1'
#
loop_
_entity.id
_entity.type
_entity.pdbx_description
1 polymer ?
#
loop_
_entity_poly.entity_id
_entity_poly.type
_entity_poly.pdbx_seq_one_letter_code
_entity_poly.pdbx_strand_id
1 'polypeptide(L)' 'MNTMSLKVSDTLAAELAEAANRRGISKSQLVREAIRTVLREDESARTGSGLSRVADLVGAFPGPSDLSVNRKYLEGLGE' A
#
# COMPACT_ATOMS: atom_id res chain seq x y z
N MET A 1 -0.36 -15.36 -13.72
CA MET A 1 -0.63 -14.15 -14.53
C MET A 1 -2.12 -14.10 -14.79
N ASN A 2 -2.77 -12.95 -14.55
CA ASN A 2 -4.15 -12.72 -14.95
C ASN A 2 -4.15 -11.71 -16.09
N THR A 3 -4.91 -11.96 -17.15
CA THR A 3 -4.93 -11.10 -18.35
C THR A 3 -6.11 -10.15 -18.26
N MET A 4 -5.87 -8.87 -18.51
CA MET A 4 -6.91 -7.86 -18.64
C MET A 4 -6.77 -7.13 -19.97
N SER A 5 -7.90 -6.75 -20.55
CA SER A 5 -7.95 -5.94 -21.76
C SER A 5 -8.29 -4.50 -21.37
N LEU A 6 -7.48 -3.54 -21.81
CA LEU A 6 -7.66 -2.11 -21.55
C LEU A 6 -7.81 -1.38 -22.89
N LYS A 7 -8.85 -0.56 -23.02
CA LYS A 7 -8.97 0.37 -24.14
C LYS A 7 -8.10 1.60 -23.85
N VAL A 8 -7.28 1.99 -24.82
CA VAL A 8 -6.43 3.18 -24.78
C VAL A 8 -6.56 3.91 -26.11
N SER A 9 -6.35 5.23 -26.12
CA SER A 9 -6.26 5.97 -27.38
C SER A 9 -5.01 5.57 -28.15
N ASP A 10 -5.03 5.76 -29.47
CA ASP A 10 -3.87 5.50 -30.33
C ASP A 10 -2.65 6.34 -29.92
N THR A 11 -2.91 7.58 -29.48
CA THR A 11 -1.88 8.48 -28.94
C THR A 11 -1.18 7.88 -27.72
N LEU A 12 -1.96 7.41 -26.74
CA LEU A 12 -1.42 6.81 -25.52
C LEU A 12 -0.70 5.48 -25.81
N ALA A 13 -1.19 4.71 -26.79
CA ALA A 13 -0.54 3.48 -27.22
C ALA A 13 0.86 3.75 -27.83
N ALA A 14 1.00 4.83 -28.61
CA ALA A 14 2.27 5.26 -29.18
C ALA A 14 3.24 5.75 -28.08
N GLU A 15 2.77 6.59 -27.16
CA GLU A 15 3.57 7.07 -26.03
C GLU A 15 4.06 5.92 -25.13
N LEU A 16 3.20 4.93 -24.85
CA LEU A 16 3.59 3.73 -24.09
C LEU A 16 4.66 2.90 -24.82
N ALA A 17 4.57 2.79 -26.15
CA ALA A 17 5.56 2.07 -26.95
C ALA A 17 6.92 2.79 -26.92
N GLU A 18 6.93 4.11 -27.08
CA GLU A 18 8.16 4.91 -27.03
C GLU A 18 8.80 4.86 -25.64
N ALA A 19 8.01 5.03 -24.57
CA ALA A 19 8.49 4.97 -23.20
C ALA A 19 9.05 3.58 -22.84
N ALA A 20 8.41 2.51 -23.31
CA ALA A 20 8.88 1.14 -23.12
C ALA A 20 10.21 0.90 -23.85
N ASN A 21 10.32 1.36 -25.10
CA ASN A 21 11.55 1.26 -25.89
C ASN A 21 12.71 2.02 -25.25
N ARG A 22 12.47 3.27 -24.82
CA ARG A 22 13.48 4.09 -24.15
C ARG A 22 14.02 3.44 -22.86
N ARG A 23 13.18 2.68 -22.15
CA ARG A 23 13.54 1.97 -20.91
C ARG A 23 14.04 0.54 -21.16
N GLY A 24 13.98 0.02 -22.38
CA GLY A 24 14.36 -1.36 -22.71
C GLY A 24 13.47 -2.42 -22.08
N ILE A 25 12.20 -2.12 -21.78
CA ILE A 25 11.25 -3.03 -21.14
C ILE A 25 10.00 -3.25 -22.01
N SER A 26 9.22 -4.29 -21.71
CA SER A 26 7.95 -4.51 -22.43
C SER A 26 6.86 -3.51 -22.01
N LYS A 27 5.94 -3.20 -22.93
CA LYS A 27 4.73 -2.39 -22.62
C LYS A 27 3.96 -2.96 -21.42
N SER A 28 3.82 -4.28 -21.34
CA SER A 28 3.13 -4.94 -20.22
C SER A 28 3.83 -4.72 -18.89
N GLN A 29 5.17 -4.68 -18.88
CA GLN A 29 5.95 -4.43 -17.68
C GLN A 29 5.79 -2.97 -17.24
N LEU A 30 5.91 -2.03 -18.17
CA LEU A 30 5.70 -0.61 -17.90
C LEU A 30 4.32 -0.34 -17.29
N VAL A 31 3.26 -0.90 -17.89
CA VAL A 31 1.89 -0.75 -17.38
C VAL A 31 1.73 -1.36 -15.98
N ARG A 32 2.29 -2.55 -15.72
CA ARG A 32 2.25 -3.16 -14.37
C ARG A 32 2.98 -2.31 -13.33
N GLU A 33 4.12 -1.73 -13.67
CA GLU A 33 4.88 -0.85 -12.77
C GLU A 33 4.11 0.45 -12.47
N ALA A 34 3.48 1.04 -13.49
CA ALA A 34 2.63 2.21 -13.31
C ALA A 34 1.45 1.92 -12.38
N ILE A 35 0.72 0.83 -12.62
CA ILE A 35 -0.40 0.41 -11.75
C ILE A 35 0.08 0.21 -10.31
N ARG A 36 1.22 -0.47 -10.10
CA ARG A 36 1.76 -0.67 -8.75
C ARG A 36 2.12 0.65 -8.06
N THR A 37 2.64 1.61 -8.81
CA THR A 37 3.01 2.93 -8.26
C THR A 37 1.77 3.67 -7.78
N VAL A 38 0.73 3.76 -8.61
CA VAL A 38 -0.55 4.39 -8.25
C VAL A 38 -1.17 3.72 -7.03
N LEU A 39 -1.22 2.38 -7.01
CA LEU A 39 -1.81 1.66 -5.87
C LEU A 39 -1.03 1.87 -4.56
N ARG A 40 0.30 2.03 -4.62
CA ARG A 40 1.13 2.33 -3.45
C ARG A 40 0.97 3.76 -2.97
N GLU A 41 0.80 4.71 -3.88
CA GLU A 41 0.50 6.11 -3.53
C GLU A 41 -0.89 6.21 -2.88
N ASP A 42 -1.88 5.48 -3.38
CA ASP A 42 -3.19 5.42 -2.73
C ASP A 42 -3.15 4.69 -1.39
N GLU A 43 -2.29 3.68 -1.24
CA GLU A 43 -2.08 2.98 0.03
C GLU A 43 -1.35 3.87 1.03
N SER A 44 -0.34 4.65 0.63
CA SER A 44 0.32 5.61 1.51
C SER A 44 -0.63 6.73 1.95
N ALA A 45 -1.53 7.16 1.07
CA ALA A 45 -2.61 8.09 1.41
C ALA A 45 -3.67 7.46 2.35
N ARG A 46 -4.02 6.19 2.17
CA ARG A 46 -4.97 5.45 3.02
C ARG A 46 -4.38 4.97 4.35
N THR A 47 -3.07 4.77 4.43
CA THR A 47 -2.32 4.37 5.65
C THR A 47 -1.92 5.56 6.53
N GLY A 48 -2.40 6.77 6.19
CA GLY A 48 -2.20 8.00 6.97
C GLY A 48 -2.93 8.04 8.30
N SER A 49 -3.88 7.12 8.57
CA SER A 49 -4.52 7.05 9.89
C SER A 49 -3.66 6.24 10.86
N GLY A 50 -3.52 6.71 12.10
CA GLY A 50 -2.83 5.94 13.15
C GLY A 50 -3.42 4.53 13.31
N LEU A 51 -4.73 4.39 13.13
CA LEU A 51 -5.46 3.12 13.18
C LEU A 51 -4.97 2.11 12.12
N SER A 52 -4.79 2.52 10.86
CA SER A 52 -4.33 1.62 9.81
C SER A 52 -2.94 1.03 10.05
N ARG A 53 -2.12 1.68 10.89
CA ARG A 53 -0.77 1.22 11.23
C ARG A 53 -0.72 0.24 12.41
N VAL A 54 -1.80 0.17 13.19
CA VAL A 54 -1.87 -0.64 14.42
C VAL A 54 -3.03 -1.63 14.41
N ALA A 55 -3.80 -1.69 13.32
CA ALA A 55 -4.98 -2.54 13.21
C ALA A 55 -4.63 -4.04 13.32
N ASP A 56 -3.48 -4.43 12.81
CA ASP A 56 -2.91 -5.79 12.91
C ASP A 56 -2.42 -6.14 14.33
N LEU A 57 -2.19 -5.13 15.18
CA LEU A 57 -1.79 -5.32 16.58
C LEU A 57 -2.98 -5.61 17.50
N VAL A 58 -4.21 -5.32 17.06
CA VAL A 58 -5.42 -5.57 17.85
C VAL A 58 -5.59 -7.08 18.05
N GLY A 59 -5.46 -7.53 19.30
CA GLY A 59 -5.59 -8.94 19.65
C GLY A 59 -4.41 -9.83 19.23
N ALA A 60 -3.29 -9.25 18.77
CA ALA A 60 -2.10 -10.01 18.40
C ALA A 60 -1.42 -10.72 19.58
N PHE A 61 -1.71 -10.30 20.81
CA PHE A 61 -1.14 -10.86 22.03
C PHE A 61 -2.22 -11.46 22.94
N PRO A 62 -1.99 -12.68 23.48
CA PRO A 62 -2.85 -13.23 24.52
C PRO A 62 -2.69 -12.41 25.80
N GLY A 63 -3.80 -12.03 26.42
CA GLY A 63 -3.80 -11.21 27.63
C GLY A 63 -5.19 -11.04 28.25
N PRO A 64 -5.26 -10.38 29.42
CA PRO A 64 -6.52 -10.03 30.05
C PRO A 64 -7.35 -9.09 29.16
N SER A 65 -8.67 -9.10 29.34
CA SER A 65 -9.61 -8.25 28.59
C SER A 65 -9.33 -6.75 28.73
N ASP A 66 -8.68 -6.37 29.84
CA ASP A 66 -8.17 -5.05 30.10
C ASP A 66 -6.67 -5.17 30.41
N LEU A 67 -5.83 -4.46 29.66
CA LEU A 67 -4.38 -4.45 29.89
C LEU A 67 -4.00 -3.54 31.07
N SER A 68 -4.94 -2.74 31.59
CA SER A 68 -4.75 -1.80 32.70
C SER A 68 -4.83 -2.45 34.08
N VAL A 69 -4.70 -3.78 34.16
CA VAL A 69 -4.86 -4.56 35.40
C VAL A 69 -3.75 -4.31 36.43
N ASN A 70 -2.59 -3.80 36.00
CA ASN A 70 -1.44 -3.59 36.89
C ASN A 70 -1.18 -2.10 37.15
N ARG A 71 -2.01 -1.48 37.99
CA ARG A 71 -1.98 -0.05 38.32
C ARG A 71 -0.59 0.46 38.73
N LYS A 72 0.21 -0.35 39.43
CA LYS A 72 1.58 0.00 39.84
C LYS A 72 2.50 0.28 38.64
N TYR A 73 2.30 -0.39 37.51
CA TYR A 73 3.10 -0.19 36.29
C TYR A 73 2.60 0.98 35.44
N LEU A 74 1.43 1.54 35.75
CA LEU A 74 0.85 2.68 35.05
C LEU A 74 1.16 4.02 35.74
N GLU A 75 1.66 3.98 36.99
CA GLU A 75 2.11 5.19 37.70
C GLU A 75 3.27 5.85 36.93
N GLY A 76 3.10 7.11 36.52
CA GLY A 76 4.11 7.89 35.78
C GLY A 76 4.24 7.56 34.29
N LEU A 77 3.37 6.70 33.73
CA LEU A 77 3.41 6.36 32.30
C LEU A 77 2.86 7.51 31.46
N GLY A 78 3.73 8.19 30.70
CA GLY A 78 3.35 9.28 29.80
C GLY A 78 3.53 10.69 30.38
N GLU A 79 4.15 10.81 31.56
CA GLU A 79 4.73 12.07 32.06
C GLU A 79 6.04 12.43 31.35
#